data_AF-A0A7T8GQE1-F1
#
_entry.id   AF-A0A7T8GQE1-F1
#
_cell.length_a   1.000
_cell.length_b   1.000
_cell.length_c   1.000
_cell.angle_alpha   90.00
_cell.angle_beta   90.00
_cell.angle_gamma   90.00
#
_symmetry.space_group_name_H-M   'P 1'
#
loop_
_entity.id
_entity.type
_entity.pdbx_description
1 polymer ?
#
loop_
_entity_poly.entity_id
_entity_poly.type
_entity_poly.pdbx_seq_one_letter_code
_entity_poly.pdbx_strand_id
1 'polypeptide(L)'
;MQESAFDYSVGCRIEDAKGFRGSVKYVGPVGSTAGEWLGVEWDDSGRGKHSGSHEGVSYFLTESPNAGSFVRPSSKLCPGIGIKDAVEERYGAKGASEEFRPEDMREIQRELKASLFEVVGMDKIREAQKNYWRLNVISLRNLRVQTLGDHLKDFIPNVRSLDLGENLISSWDE
;
A
#
# COMPACT_ATOMS: atom_id res chain seq x y z
N MET A 1 17.05 -20.52 3.10
CA MET A 1 15.77 -19.79 3.16
C MET A 1 15.70 -18.97 1.90
N GLN A 2 14.81 -19.34 0.98
CA GLN A 2 14.60 -18.55 -0.23
C GLN A 2 13.72 -17.37 0.19
N GLU A 3 14.29 -16.17 0.29
CA GLU A 3 13.48 -14.95 0.36
C GLU A 3 12.56 -15.01 -0.86
N SER A 4 11.25 -15.07 -0.64
CA SER A 4 10.29 -14.94 -1.74
C SER A 4 10.46 -13.51 -2.25
N ALA A 5 11.26 -13.35 -3.31
CA ALA A 5 11.33 -12.11 -4.05
C ALA A 5 9.91 -11.87 -4.56
N PHE A 6 9.34 -10.71 -4.22
CA PHE A 6 8.10 -10.27 -4.83
C PHE A 6 8.28 -10.27 -6.34
N ASP A 7 7.25 -10.68 -7.07
CA ASP A 7 7.23 -10.52 -8.52
C ASP A 7 6.86 -9.07 -8.83
N TYR A 8 7.77 -8.35 -9.48
CA TYR A 8 7.56 -6.95 -9.83
C TYR A 8 7.26 -6.86 -11.32
N SER A 9 6.07 -6.36 -11.65
CA SER A 9 5.70 -6.05 -13.03
C SER A 9 5.64 -4.55 -13.28
N VAL A 10 5.93 -4.16 -14.53
CA VAL A 10 5.73 -2.78 -14.98
C VAL A 10 4.28 -2.37 -14.76
N GLY A 11 4.08 -1.16 -14.24
CA GLY A 11 2.78 -0.61 -13.87
C GLY A 11 2.42 -0.81 -12.40
N CYS A 12 3.00 -1.78 -11.70
CA CYS A 12 2.73 -1.95 -10.28
C CYS A 12 3.29 -0.81 -9.44
N ARG A 13 2.54 -0.45 -8.40
CA ARG A 13 2.98 0.50 -7.37
C ARG A 13 3.82 -0.22 -6.34
N ILE A 14 4.75 0.50 -5.72
CA ILE A 14 5.59 -0.01 -4.63
C ILE A 14 5.76 1.05 -3.54
N GLU A 15 6.08 0.60 -2.34
CA GLU A 15 6.51 1.43 -1.22
C GLU A 15 7.86 0.93 -0.67
N ASP A 16 8.81 1.84 -0.47
CA ASP A 16 10.08 1.51 0.18
C ASP A 16 10.00 1.53 1.71
N ALA A 17 11.02 0.98 2.38
CA ALA A 17 11.06 0.92 3.85
C ALA A 17 11.04 2.30 4.57
N LYS A 18 11.13 3.42 3.84
CA LYS A 18 11.02 4.78 4.38
C LYS A 18 9.66 5.41 4.08
N GLY A 19 8.75 4.69 3.45
CA GLY A 19 7.41 5.15 3.07
C GLY A 19 7.35 5.89 1.74
N PHE A 20 8.43 5.94 0.95
CA PHE A 20 8.36 6.55 -0.37
C PHE A 20 7.67 5.61 -1.35
N ARG A 21 6.74 6.18 -2.11
CA ARG A 21 5.94 5.45 -3.09
C ARG A 21 6.34 5.78 -4.51
N GLY A 22 6.17 4.80 -5.37
CA GLY A 22 6.45 4.96 -6.79
C GLY A 22 5.82 3.87 -7.63
N SER A 23 6.01 3.98 -8.93
CA SER A 23 5.53 3.03 -9.92
C SER A 23 6.71 2.39 -10.65
N VAL A 24 6.66 1.08 -10.83
CA VAL A 24 7.63 0.34 -11.64
C VAL A 24 7.39 0.68 -13.11
N LYS A 25 8.42 1.19 -13.79
CA LYS A 25 8.41 1.55 -15.21
C LYS A 25 9.29 0.65 -16.07
N TYR A 26 10.23 -0.06 -15.45
CA TYR A 26 11.15 -0.97 -16.12
C TYR A 26 11.51 -2.14 -15.21
N VAL A 27 11.64 -3.33 -15.78
CA VAL A 27 12.14 -4.54 -15.11
C VAL A 27 13.12 -5.20 -16.07
N GLY A 28 14.39 -5.31 -15.66
CA GLY A 28 15.40 -5.93 -16.51
C GLY A 28 16.85 -5.52 -16.21
N PRO A 29 17.81 -5.95 -17.04
CA PRO A 29 19.22 -5.60 -16.89
C PRO A 29 19.50 -4.14 -17.24
N VAL A 30 20.49 -3.53 -16.58
CA VAL A 30 20.90 -2.14 -16.83
C VAL A 30 22.39 -2.10 -17.14
N GLY A 31 22.74 -1.68 -18.36
CA GLY A 31 24.11 -1.61 -18.84
C GLY A 31 24.83 -2.95 -18.72
N SER A 32 26.06 -2.91 -18.19
CA SER A 32 26.89 -4.10 -17.91
C SER A 32 26.73 -4.61 -16.47
N THR A 33 25.76 -4.10 -15.71
CA THR A 33 25.57 -4.51 -14.32
C THR A 33 24.97 -5.91 -14.21
N ALA A 34 25.34 -6.65 -13.16
CA ALA A 34 24.85 -8.01 -12.96
C ALA A 34 23.40 -8.03 -12.47
N GLY A 35 22.57 -8.96 -12.95
CA GLY A 35 21.22 -9.20 -12.43
C GLY A 35 20.18 -8.13 -12.80
N GLU A 36 18.97 -8.31 -12.29
CA GLU A 36 17.80 -7.49 -12.62
C GLU A 36 17.73 -6.19 -11.79
N TRP A 37 17.17 -5.16 -12.41
CA TRP A 37 16.85 -3.88 -11.81
C TRP A 37 15.41 -3.52 -12.07
N LEU A 38 14.84 -2.78 -11.12
CA LEU A 38 13.59 -2.08 -11.26
C LEU A 38 13.88 -0.62 -11.57
N GLY A 39 13.43 -0.14 -12.72
CA GLY A 39 13.30 1.29 -12.96
C GLY A 39 12.02 1.78 -12.31
N VAL A 40 12.13 2.66 -11.33
CA VAL A 40 11.01 3.18 -10.54
C VAL A 40 10.92 4.67 -10.76
N GLU A 41 9.71 5.16 -11.03
CA GLU A 41 9.36 6.56 -10.90
C GLU A 41 8.74 6.80 -9.52
N TRP A 42 9.36 7.64 -8.70
CA TRP A 42 8.85 8.00 -7.37
C TRP A 42 7.82 9.12 -7.47
N ASP A 43 6.77 9.03 -6.64
CA ASP A 43 5.76 10.08 -6.49
C ASP A 43 6.41 11.38 -5.97
N ASP A 44 7.39 11.25 -5.06
CA ASP A 44 8.24 12.35 -4.61
C ASP A 44 9.53 12.41 -5.44
N SER A 45 9.65 13.44 -6.27
CA SER A 45 10.84 13.69 -7.10
C SER A 45 12.14 13.83 -6.29
N GLY A 46 12.08 14.24 -5.03
CA GLY A 46 13.25 14.34 -4.14
C GLY A 46 13.85 12.99 -3.75
N ARG A 47 13.10 11.90 -3.91
CA ARG A 47 13.55 10.53 -3.67
C ARG A 47 14.29 9.93 -4.87
N GLY A 48 14.01 10.41 -6.08
CA GLY A 48 14.64 9.92 -7.29
C GLY A 48 16.03 10.54 -7.54
N LYS A 49 16.61 10.20 -8.69
CA LYS A 49 18.01 10.51 -9.05
C LYS A 49 18.20 10.91 -10.50
N HIS A 50 17.33 10.45 -11.41
CA HIS A 50 17.52 10.60 -12.85
C HIS A 50 16.19 10.50 -13.61
N SER A 51 16.22 10.72 -14.92
CA SER A 51 15.03 10.71 -15.79
C SER A 51 14.69 9.35 -16.42
N GLY A 52 15.41 8.29 -16.01
CA GLY A 52 15.20 6.91 -16.48
C GLY A 52 16.30 6.40 -17.41
N SER A 53 17.42 7.12 -17.49
CA SER A 53 18.60 6.73 -18.27
C SER A 53 19.78 6.30 -17.40
N HIS A 54 20.63 5.45 -17.96
CA HIS A 54 21.91 5.05 -17.39
C HIS A 54 22.97 5.03 -18.50
N GLU A 55 24.09 5.72 -18.28
CA GLU A 55 25.20 5.82 -19.24
C GLU A 55 24.76 6.22 -20.66
N GLY A 56 23.81 7.15 -20.77
CA GLY A 56 23.29 7.65 -22.04
C GLY A 56 22.23 6.77 -22.71
N VAL A 57 21.95 5.58 -22.17
CA VAL A 57 20.85 4.71 -22.64
C VAL A 57 19.59 4.99 -21.84
N SER A 58 18.47 5.22 -22.54
CA SER A 58 17.15 5.42 -21.91
C SER A 58 16.42 4.08 -21.75
N TYR A 59 15.97 3.77 -20.53
CA TYR A 59 15.25 2.54 -20.20
C TYR A 59 13.76 2.80 -19.97
N PHE A 60 13.44 3.92 -19.35
CA PHE A 60 12.08 4.39 -19.11
C PHE A 60 12.03 5.91 -19.08
N LEU A 61 10.82 6.47 -19.10
CA LEU A 61 10.58 7.90 -18.98
C LEU A 61 9.96 8.21 -17.63
N THR A 62 10.27 9.40 -17.13
CA THR A 62 9.71 9.98 -15.92
C THR A 62 9.05 11.32 -16.25
N GLU A 63 7.95 11.64 -15.59
CA GLU A 63 7.28 12.93 -15.65
C GLU A 63 8.19 14.07 -15.14
N SER A 64 8.99 13.79 -14.11
CA SER A 64 9.95 14.74 -13.54
C SER A 64 11.39 14.25 -13.75
N PRO A 65 12.34 15.09 -14.22
CA PRO A 65 13.70 14.66 -14.56
C PRO A 65 14.50 13.98 -13.44
N ASN A 66 14.10 14.17 -12.18
CA ASN A 66 14.76 13.59 -11.01
C ASN A 66 13.91 12.53 -10.31
N ALA A 67 12.75 12.13 -10.83
CA ALA A 67 11.86 11.19 -10.14
C ALA A 67 12.27 9.71 -10.33
N GLY A 68 13.16 9.40 -11.27
CA GLY A 68 13.54 8.03 -11.59
C GLY A 68 14.65 7.48 -10.69
N SER A 69 14.63 6.17 -10.44
CA SER A 69 15.75 5.42 -9.87
C SER A 69 15.81 4.00 -10.41
N PHE A 70 17.01 3.46 -10.55
CA PHE A 70 17.22 2.02 -10.61
C PHE A 70 17.43 1.47 -9.19
N VAL A 71 16.59 0.50 -8.79
CA VAL A 71 16.67 -0.19 -7.50
C VAL A 71 16.66 -1.70 -7.68
N ARG A 72 17.18 -2.43 -6.69
CA ARG A 72 17.17 -3.90 -6.70
C ARG A 72 15.85 -4.43 -6.14
N PRO A 73 15.27 -5.47 -6.76
CA PRO A 73 14.26 -6.30 -6.10
C PRO A 73 14.77 -6.70 -4.70
N SER A 74 13.96 -6.44 -3.67
CA SER A 74 14.34 -6.79 -2.29
C SER A 74 13.13 -6.76 -1.37
N SER A 75 13.24 -7.43 -0.22
CA SER A 75 12.23 -7.40 0.84
C SER A 75 11.92 -5.99 1.41
N LYS A 76 12.72 -4.98 1.06
CA LYS A 76 12.52 -3.57 1.47
C LYS A 76 11.66 -2.76 0.49
N LEU A 77 11.22 -3.36 -0.61
CA LEU A 77 10.32 -2.76 -1.59
C LEU A 77 9.02 -3.57 -1.58
N CYS A 78 8.00 -3.04 -0.91
CA CYS A 78 6.71 -3.68 -0.77
C CYS A 78 5.86 -3.36 -2.01
N PRO A 79 5.38 -4.37 -2.79
CA PRO A 79 4.40 -4.14 -3.87
C PRO A 79 2.99 -3.87 -3.33
N GLY A 80 2.80 -4.07 -2.03
CA GLY A 80 1.53 -3.92 -1.32
C GLY A 80 0.97 -5.26 -0.85
N ILE A 81 -0.25 -5.20 -0.33
CA ILE A 81 -0.96 -6.32 0.28
C ILE A 81 -2.38 -6.43 -0.27
N GLY A 82 -2.98 -7.60 -0.12
CA GLY A 82 -4.39 -7.79 -0.42
C GLY A 82 -5.27 -7.05 0.59
N ILE A 83 -6.45 -6.62 0.15
CA ILE A 83 -7.41 -5.92 1.00
C ILE A 83 -7.80 -6.73 2.25
N LYS A 84 -7.88 -8.05 2.18
CA LYS A 84 -8.19 -8.90 3.33
C LYS A 84 -7.11 -8.79 4.39
N ASP A 85 -5.84 -8.86 3.99
CA ASP A 85 -4.70 -8.69 4.88
C ASP A 85 -4.72 -7.29 5.51
N ALA A 86 -5.07 -6.26 4.73
CA ALA A 86 -5.21 -4.90 5.23
C ALA A 86 -6.35 -4.74 6.26
N VAL A 87 -7.50 -5.39 6.02
CA VAL A 87 -8.61 -5.43 6.99
C VAL A 87 -8.17 -6.14 8.26
N GLU A 88 -7.47 -7.27 8.16
CA GLU A 88 -6.95 -8.01 9.31
C GLU A 88 -5.83 -7.27 10.04
N GLU A 89 -5.00 -6.49 9.34
CA GLU A 89 -3.95 -5.66 9.94
C GLU A 89 -4.55 -4.55 10.81
N ARG A 90 -5.57 -3.84 10.31
CA ARG A 90 -6.21 -2.72 11.03
C ARG A 90 -7.28 -3.14 12.03
N TYR A 91 -8.07 -4.15 11.69
CA TYR A 91 -9.24 -4.56 12.46
C TYR A 91 -9.16 -6.01 12.96
N GLY A 92 -8.08 -6.75 12.73
CA GLY A 92 -7.91 -8.09 13.29
C GLY A 92 -7.35 -8.08 14.71
N ALA A 93 -7.38 -9.25 15.37
CA ALA A 93 -6.94 -9.42 16.76
C ALA A 93 -5.45 -9.12 17.01
N LYS A 94 -4.60 -9.08 15.96
CA LYS A 94 -3.18 -8.73 16.06
C LYS A 94 -2.91 -7.23 16.14
N GLY A 95 -3.82 -6.38 15.68
CA GLY A 95 -3.76 -4.92 15.90
C GLY A 95 -4.04 -4.50 17.35
N ALA A 96 -4.19 -5.46 18.27
CA ALA A 96 -4.47 -5.23 19.69
C ALA A 96 -3.23 -5.12 20.58
N SER A 97 -2.02 -5.41 20.06
CA SER A 97 -0.76 -5.34 20.84
C SER A 97 0.06 -4.07 20.61
N GLU A 98 -0.24 -3.30 19.56
CA GLU A 98 0.36 -1.98 19.36
C GLU A 98 -0.69 -0.93 19.74
N GLU A 99 -0.33 -0.03 20.66
CA GLU A 99 -1.18 1.08 21.06
C GLU A 99 -1.65 1.84 19.81
N PHE A 100 -2.95 1.80 19.53
CA PHE A 100 -3.55 2.64 18.49
C PHE A 100 -3.05 4.06 18.70
N ARG A 101 -2.38 4.62 17.69
CA ARG A 101 -1.92 6.00 17.80
C ARG A 101 -3.17 6.88 17.88
N PRO A 102 -3.21 7.88 18.78
CA PRO A 102 -4.35 8.79 18.90
C PRO A 102 -4.77 9.43 17.57
N GLU A 103 -3.83 9.55 16.63
CA GLU A 103 -4.03 10.03 15.26
C GLU A 103 -4.92 9.08 14.43
N ASP A 104 -4.61 7.78 14.43
CA ASP A 104 -5.38 6.75 13.73
C ASP A 104 -6.82 6.72 14.25
N MET A 105 -6.98 6.89 15.56
CA MET A 105 -8.30 6.91 16.21
C MET A 105 -9.12 8.14 15.81
N ARG A 106 -8.49 9.31 15.70
CA ARG A 106 -9.16 10.55 15.26
C ARG A 106 -9.55 10.49 13.79
N GLU A 107 -8.73 9.86 12.96
CA GLU A 107 -9.03 9.65 11.54
C GLU A 107 -10.22 8.71 11.36
N ILE A 108 -10.18 7.55 12.02
CA ILE A 108 -11.28 6.58 12.08
C ILE A 108 -12.56 7.26 12.60
N GLN A 109 -12.51 8.02 13.70
CA GLN A 109 -13.69 8.74 14.23
C GLN A 109 -14.23 9.82 13.27
N ARG A 110 -13.35 10.52 12.56
CA ARG A 110 -13.72 11.57 11.60
C ARG A 110 -14.36 10.99 10.34
N GLU A 111 -13.92 9.83 9.89
CA GLU A 111 -14.41 9.16 8.68
C GLU A 111 -15.70 8.37 8.94
N LEU A 112 -15.90 7.82 10.15
CA LEU A 112 -17.09 7.05 10.54
C LEU A 112 -18.34 7.89 10.88
N LYS A 113 -18.46 9.09 10.30
CA LYS A 113 -19.43 10.18 10.57
C LYS A 113 -20.94 9.85 10.62
N ALA A 114 -21.37 8.59 10.52
CA ALA A 114 -22.79 8.22 10.47
C ALA A 114 -23.26 7.07 11.39
N SER A 115 -22.38 6.36 12.12
CA SER A 115 -22.83 5.20 12.94
C SER A 115 -22.24 5.12 14.36
N LEU A 116 -21.50 6.15 14.79
CA LEU A 116 -20.73 6.11 16.04
C LEU A 116 -21.05 7.25 17.01
N PHE A 117 -22.26 7.83 16.97
CA PHE A 117 -22.66 8.92 17.86
C PHE A 117 -22.69 8.56 19.38
N GLU A 118 -22.16 7.40 19.80
CA GLU A 118 -22.05 6.95 21.20
C GLU A 118 -20.64 6.45 21.61
N VAL A 119 -19.56 6.85 20.92
CA VAL A 119 -18.25 6.19 21.17
C VAL A 119 -17.46 6.85 22.29
N VAL A 120 -17.52 6.22 23.47
CA VAL A 120 -16.59 6.41 24.59
C VAL A 120 -15.71 5.15 24.71
N GLY A 121 -14.39 5.33 24.71
CA GLY A 121 -13.41 4.37 25.25
C GLY A 121 -12.84 3.28 24.33
N MET A 122 -11.72 2.70 24.77
CA MET A 122 -10.96 1.59 24.15
C MET A 122 -11.79 0.29 23.97
N ASP A 123 -12.90 0.14 24.68
CA ASP A 123 -13.64 -1.12 24.78
C ASP A 123 -14.41 -1.49 23.50
N LYS A 124 -15.01 -0.52 22.79
CA LYS A 124 -15.69 -0.79 21.52
C LYS A 124 -14.73 -0.97 20.34
N ILE A 125 -13.48 -0.50 20.43
CA ILE A 125 -12.43 -0.77 19.42
C ILE A 125 -12.03 -2.24 19.47
N ARG A 126 -11.88 -2.79 20.68
CA ARG A 126 -11.70 -4.24 20.90
C ARG A 126 -12.90 -5.07 20.40
N GLU A 127 -14.10 -4.49 20.41
CA GLU A 127 -15.32 -5.13 19.90
C GLU A 127 -15.41 -5.09 18.36
N ALA A 128 -15.03 -3.96 17.74
CA ALA A 128 -14.87 -3.84 16.29
C ALA A 128 -13.80 -4.82 15.77
N GLN A 129 -12.72 -5.03 16.53
CA GLN A 129 -11.68 -6.01 16.22
C GLN A 129 -12.17 -7.46 16.18
N LYS A 130 -13.23 -7.76 16.95
CA LYS A 130 -13.86 -9.08 16.99
C LYS A 130 -14.98 -9.25 15.98
N ASN A 131 -15.39 -8.19 15.27
CA ASN A 131 -16.60 -8.21 14.44
C ASN A 131 -16.50 -7.25 13.24
N TYR A 132 -15.34 -7.12 12.60
CA TYR A 132 -15.18 -6.22 11.45
C TYR A 132 -16.19 -6.51 10.32
N TRP A 133 -16.66 -7.75 10.21
CA TRP A 133 -17.74 -8.16 9.29
C TRP A 133 -19.08 -7.44 9.54
N ARG A 134 -19.28 -6.79 10.69
CA ARG A 134 -20.49 -6.01 11.03
C ARG A 134 -20.38 -4.53 10.70
N LEU A 135 -19.19 -4.05 10.32
CA LEU A 135 -18.98 -2.63 10.07
C LEU A 135 -19.68 -2.21 8.77
N ASN A 136 -20.29 -1.03 8.78
CA ASN A 136 -20.87 -0.40 7.59
C ASN A 136 -19.87 0.48 6.85
N VAL A 137 -18.78 0.88 7.51
CA VAL A 137 -17.75 1.74 6.96
C VAL A 137 -16.40 1.20 7.40
N ILE A 138 -15.48 1.05 6.46
CA ILE A 138 -14.11 0.62 6.68
C ILE A 138 -13.18 1.65 6.04
N SER A 139 -12.11 1.98 6.72
CA SER A 139 -11.00 2.75 6.14
C SER A 139 -9.78 1.86 6.13
N LEU A 140 -9.11 1.78 4.98
CA LEU A 140 -7.83 1.11 4.77
C LEU A 140 -6.81 2.09 4.20
N ARG A 141 -7.02 3.39 4.43
CA ARG A 141 -6.12 4.45 4.01
C ARG A 141 -4.69 4.12 4.43
N ASN A 142 -3.72 4.27 3.53
CA ASN A 142 -2.30 4.13 3.88
C ASN A 142 -1.87 2.73 4.38
N LEU A 143 -2.57 1.66 3.97
CA LEU A 143 -2.21 0.27 4.33
C LEU A 143 -1.50 -0.50 3.21
N ARG A 144 -1.11 0.19 2.15
CA ARG A 144 -0.46 -0.40 0.97
C ARG A 144 -1.33 -1.44 0.27
N VAL A 145 -2.65 -1.27 0.29
CA VAL A 145 -3.56 -2.13 -0.48
C VAL A 145 -3.16 -2.06 -1.95
N GLN A 146 -2.85 -3.20 -2.55
CA GLN A 146 -2.54 -3.32 -3.97
C GLN A 146 -3.69 -3.98 -4.72
N THR A 147 -4.28 -5.03 -4.13
CA THR A 147 -5.32 -5.83 -4.76
C THR A 147 -6.58 -5.85 -3.91
N LEU A 148 -7.72 -5.76 -4.57
CA LEU A 148 -9.03 -5.93 -3.94
C LEU A 148 -9.44 -7.39 -3.99
N GLY A 149 -9.11 -8.08 -5.08
CA GLY A 149 -9.55 -9.44 -5.34
C GLY A 149 -11.07 -9.56 -5.40
N ASP A 150 -11.52 -10.79 -5.60
CA ASP A 150 -12.94 -11.10 -5.68
C ASP A 150 -13.58 -11.25 -4.29
N HIS A 151 -14.91 -11.28 -4.25
CA HIS A 151 -15.67 -11.74 -3.10
C HIS A 151 -15.53 -10.89 -1.82
N LEU A 152 -15.33 -9.57 -1.92
CA LEU A 152 -15.34 -8.66 -0.76
C LEU A 152 -16.54 -8.88 0.18
N LYS A 153 -17.71 -9.14 -0.40
CA LYS A 153 -18.95 -9.38 0.35
C LYS A 153 -18.90 -10.62 1.24
N ASP A 154 -18.01 -11.58 0.97
CA ASP A 154 -17.96 -12.82 1.75
C ASP A 154 -17.37 -12.59 3.15
N PHE A 155 -16.54 -11.56 3.34
CA PHE A 155 -15.89 -11.26 4.62
C PHE A 155 -16.24 -9.87 5.21
N ILE A 156 -16.65 -8.91 4.37
CA ILE A 156 -17.17 -7.60 4.81
C ILE A 156 -18.56 -7.31 4.24
N PRO A 157 -19.57 -8.16 4.53
CA PRO A 157 -20.88 -8.15 3.86
C PRO A 157 -21.69 -6.86 4.08
N ASN A 158 -21.44 -6.16 5.19
CA ASN A 158 -22.23 -5.00 5.60
C ASN A 158 -21.60 -3.66 5.16
N VAL A 159 -20.40 -3.67 4.59
CA VAL A 159 -19.68 -2.44 4.25
C VAL A 159 -20.38 -1.73 3.09
N ARG A 160 -20.65 -0.45 3.31
CA ARG A 160 -21.29 0.48 2.37
C ARG A 160 -20.34 1.60 1.92
N SER A 161 -19.29 1.86 2.71
CA SER A 161 -18.26 2.84 2.39
C SER A 161 -16.89 2.26 2.72
N LEU A 162 -15.98 2.29 1.76
CA LEU A 162 -14.63 1.79 1.89
C LEU A 162 -13.65 2.88 1.46
N ASP A 163 -12.83 3.37 2.40
CA ASP A 163 -11.77 4.31 2.08
C ASP A 163 -10.48 3.55 1.73
N LEU A 164 -10.01 3.73 0.50
CA LEU A 164 -8.77 3.16 -0.05
C LEU A 164 -7.74 4.24 -0.36
N GLY A 165 -7.88 5.44 0.20
CA GLY A 165 -6.97 6.56 -0.03
C GLY A 165 -5.51 6.19 0.24
N GLU A 166 -4.59 6.76 -0.54
CA GLU A 166 -3.15 6.61 -0.28
C GLU A 166 -2.70 5.15 -0.20
N ASN A 167 -3.09 4.33 -1.18
CA ASN A 167 -2.68 2.93 -1.28
C ASN A 167 -1.84 2.69 -2.56
N LEU A 168 -1.55 1.41 -2.84
CA LEU A 168 -0.72 0.95 -3.96
C LEU A 168 -1.58 0.33 -5.09
N ILE A 169 -2.85 0.70 -5.17
CA ILE A 169 -3.74 0.32 -6.27
C ILE A 169 -3.27 1.03 -7.54
N SER A 170 -2.83 0.26 -8.54
CA SER A 170 -2.40 0.77 -9.85
C SER A 170 -3.49 0.70 -10.92
N SER A 171 -4.52 -0.12 -10.70
CA SER A 171 -5.68 -0.32 -11.59
C SER A 171 -6.93 -0.61 -10.77
N TRP A 172 -8.09 -0.17 -11.24
CA TRP A 172 -9.40 -0.59 -10.70
C TRP A 172 -10.05 -1.70 -11.55
N ASP A 173 -9.45 -1.99 -12.71
CA ASP A 173 -9.81 -3.12 -13.54
C ASP A 173 -9.04 -4.34 -13.01
N GLU A 174 -9.66 -5.05 -12.06
CA GLU A 174 -9.27 -6.38 -11.58
C GLU A 174 -10.28 -7.43 -12.04
#